data_AF-A0A0N1NYR3-F1
#
_entry.id   AF-A0A0N1NYR3-F1
#
_cell.length_a   1.000
_cell.length_b   1.000
_cell.length_c   1.000
_cell.angle_alpha   90.00
_cell.angle_beta   90.00
_cell.angle_gamma   90.00
#
_symmetry.space_group_name_H-M   'P 1'
#
loop_
_entity.id
_entity.type
_entity.pdbx_description
1 polymer ?
#
loop_
_entity_poly.entity_id
_entity_poly.type
_entity_poly.pdbx_seq_one_letter_code
_entity_poly.pdbx_strand_id
1 'polypeptide(L)'
;MDFQPGWRSFGVAVDKRSQAIDVFSDAYPEVTTVVPDGKCSRDLDSIPDFVQRVWDLHIQAQRVPHLEREVRELSSLKSEIQRLRLLESDLENQAKNLRADVLDQSDGRARWMKRAQQAEAKLAVHPYILALINGNHLWFRHRFSRSDRSAEVIDSLVHEMREHAQTKHTLPKSIPALIQIFVDLKQLSEDLKATESVSRSADMVEFIQALNSQRHVSVIACDSTAVQQKLRTAYELNVENCHCQHVTVLLVLPVITARYMSTPTMN
;
A
#
# COMPACT_ATOMS: atom_id res chain seq x y z
N MET A 1 6.15 -47.80 -33.07
CA MET A 1 5.01 -47.08 -33.65
C MET A 1 5.60 -45.99 -34.53
N ASP A 2 5.44 -46.26 -35.83
CA ASP A 2 5.39 -45.36 -36.99
C ASP A 2 6.63 -44.55 -37.37
N PHE A 3 7.52 -45.27 -38.06
CA PHE A 3 8.38 -44.79 -39.13
C PHE A 3 7.84 -45.37 -40.44
N GLN A 4 7.67 -44.57 -41.51
CA GLN A 4 7.61 -44.96 -42.94
C GLN A 4 7.44 -43.70 -43.85
N PRO A 5 7.74 -43.76 -45.17
CA PRO A 5 8.83 -42.95 -45.76
C PRO A 5 8.50 -42.25 -47.10
N GLY A 6 9.48 -41.51 -47.64
CA GLY A 6 9.86 -41.60 -49.06
C GLY A 6 9.24 -40.61 -50.05
N TRP A 7 10.08 -39.70 -50.58
CA TRP A 7 9.88 -39.16 -51.93
C TRP A 7 11.21 -39.14 -52.69
N ARG A 8 11.22 -39.86 -53.81
CA ARG A 8 12.30 -39.90 -54.79
C ARG A 8 12.20 -38.68 -55.71
N SER A 9 13.37 -38.23 -56.13
CA SER A 9 13.68 -37.23 -57.15
C SER A 9 13.11 -37.52 -58.54
N PHE A 10 12.68 -36.48 -59.25
CA PHE A 10 12.84 -36.35 -60.71
C PHE A 10 13.19 -34.90 -61.05
N GLY A 11 14.46 -34.67 -61.37
CA GLY A 11 14.90 -33.44 -62.02
C GLY A 11 14.58 -33.54 -63.50
N VAL A 12 13.70 -32.66 -63.99
CA VAL A 12 13.57 -32.37 -65.42
C VAL A 12 14.37 -31.11 -65.66
N ALA A 13 15.56 -31.27 -66.24
CA ALA A 13 16.29 -30.17 -66.83
C ALA A 13 15.57 -29.76 -68.12
N VAL A 14 14.66 -28.78 -68.01
CA VAL A 14 14.05 -28.15 -69.17
C VAL A 14 15.05 -27.14 -69.73
N ASP A 15 15.41 -27.33 -70.99
CA ASP A 15 16.27 -26.43 -71.76
C ASP A 15 15.59 -25.07 -71.91
N LYS A 16 16.00 -24.11 -71.07
CA LYS A 16 15.38 -22.78 -70.95
C LYS A 16 15.64 -21.86 -72.16
N ARG A 17 16.40 -22.30 -73.16
CA ARG A 17 16.67 -21.50 -74.37
C ARG A 17 15.51 -21.50 -75.37
N SER A 18 14.77 -22.60 -75.52
CA SER A 18 13.74 -22.69 -76.56
C SER A 18 12.43 -21.98 -76.19
N GLN A 19 12.07 -21.89 -74.91
CA GLN A 19 10.86 -21.15 -74.48
C GLN A 19 11.01 -19.62 -74.50
N ALA A 20 12.24 -19.10 -74.55
CA ALA A 20 12.48 -17.67 -74.59
C ALA A 20 12.08 -17.03 -75.94
N ILE A 21 12.14 -17.81 -77.02
CA ILE A 21 11.89 -17.32 -78.38
C ILE A 21 10.39 -17.23 -78.67
N ASP A 22 9.59 -18.20 -78.20
CA ASP A 22 8.15 -18.22 -78.47
C ASP A 22 7.37 -17.16 -77.66
N VAL A 23 7.80 -16.85 -76.42
CA VAL A 23 7.11 -15.85 -75.58
C VAL A 23 7.34 -14.41 -76.06
N PHE A 24 8.45 -14.14 -76.73
CA PHE A 24 8.73 -12.80 -77.27
C PHE A 24 7.90 -12.46 -78.52
N SER A 25 7.48 -13.47 -79.29
CA SER A 25 6.68 -13.28 -80.51
C SER A 25 5.22 -12.90 -80.22
N ASP A 26 4.67 -13.36 -79.09
CA ASP A 26 3.26 -13.13 -78.74
C ASP A 26 3.01 -11.83 -77.97
N ALA A 27 4.03 -11.29 -77.29
CA ALA A 27 3.89 -10.09 -76.47
C ALA A 27 4.08 -8.76 -77.22
N TYR A 28 4.72 -8.77 -78.40
CA TYR A 28 5.00 -7.57 -79.20
C TYR A 28 4.79 -7.80 -80.71
N PRO A 29 3.54 -7.84 -81.21
CA PRO A 29 3.26 -8.08 -82.63
C PRO A 29 3.74 -6.96 -83.58
N GLU A 30 4.09 -5.78 -83.04
CA GLU A 30 4.48 -4.61 -83.85
C GLU A 30 5.95 -4.57 -84.30
N VAL A 31 6.79 -5.53 -83.89
CA VAL A 31 8.21 -5.55 -84.31
C VAL A 31 8.40 -6.21 -85.70
N THR A 32 7.33 -6.70 -86.32
CA THR A 32 7.40 -7.26 -87.68
C THR A 32 7.09 -6.20 -88.73
N THR A 33 7.94 -5.17 -88.84
CA THR A 33 7.93 -4.30 -90.02
C THR A 33 8.67 -4.99 -91.15
N VAL A 34 7.91 -5.39 -92.17
CA VAL A 34 8.43 -5.79 -93.48
C VAL A 34 9.14 -4.57 -94.09
N VAL A 35 10.45 -4.68 -94.33
CA VAL A 35 11.22 -3.71 -95.13
C VAL A 35 11.47 -4.32 -96.50
N PRO A 36 10.78 -3.87 -97.56
CA PRO A 36 11.18 -4.17 -98.93
C PRO A 36 12.17 -3.10 -99.41
N ASP A 37 13.30 -3.58 -99.91
CA ASP A 37 14.33 -2.88 -100.68
C ASP A 37 15.20 -1.81 -99.99
N GLY A 38 16.49 -2.14 -99.93
CA GLY A 38 17.56 -1.19 -100.26
C GLY A 38 18.08 -0.33 -99.11
N LYS A 39 19.24 -0.76 -98.58
CA LYS A 39 20.10 -0.09 -97.57
C LYS A 39 19.64 -0.30 -96.12
N CYS A 40 20.02 -1.45 -95.57
CA CYS A 40 20.25 -1.58 -94.12
C CYS A 40 21.31 -0.55 -93.71
N SER A 41 20.85 0.56 -93.15
CA SER A 41 21.68 1.46 -92.36
C SER A 41 22.25 0.66 -91.20
N ARG A 42 23.55 0.87 -90.96
CA ARG A 42 24.30 0.34 -89.82
C ARG A 42 23.59 0.74 -88.53
N ASP A 43 23.12 -0.26 -87.77
CA ASP A 43 22.99 -0.28 -86.30
C ASP A 43 22.40 -1.63 -85.80
N LEU A 44 22.38 -2.66 -86.66
CA LEU A 44 21.95 -4.02 -86.34
C LEU A 44 22.92 -4.79 -85.43
N ASP A 45 24.16 -4.31 -85.28
CA ASP A 45 25.16 -4.89 -84.36
C ASP A 45 24.77 -4.73 -82.88
N SER A 46 23.76 -3.89 -82.58
CA SER A 46 23.29 -3.58 -81.22
C SER A 46 22.08 -4.41 -80.76
N ILE A 47 21.45 -5.18 -81.65
CA ILE A 47 20.25 -5.99 -81.33
C ILE A 47 20.56 -7.18 -80.40
N PRO A 48 21.65 -7.95 -80.60
CA PRO A 48 22.03 -9.01 -79.66
C PRO A 48 22.27 -8.46 -78.25
N ASP A 49 22.89 -7.29 -78.15
CA ASP A 49 23.12 -6.60 -76.88
C ASP A 49 21.81 -6.14 -76.23
N PHE A 50 20.85 -5.65 -77.01
CA PHE A 50 19.53 -5.27 -76.50
C PHE A 50 18.76 -6.50 -75.97
N VAL A 51 18.71 -7.59 -76.72
CA VAL A 51 18.04 -8.83 -76.31
C VAL A 51 18.70 -9.42 -75.07
N GLN A 52 20.03 -9.42 -75.01
CA GLN A 52 20.77 -9.87 -73.82
C GLN A 52 20.48 -9.00 -72.60
N ARG A 53 20.44 -7.67 -72.76
CA ARG A 53 20.06 -6.75 -71.67
C ARG A 53 18.64 -6.98 -71.17
N VAL A 54 17.67 -7.24 -72.06
CA VAL A 54 16.29 -7.51 -71.66
C VAL A 54 16.15 -8.87 -70.98
N TRP A 55 16.89 -9.89 -71.45
CA TRP A 55 16.96 -11.19 -70.80
C TRP A 55 17.57 -11.11 -69.40
N ASP A 56 18.67 -10.38 -69.24
CA ASP A 56 19.31 -10.14 -67.96
C ASP A 56 18.39 -9.35 -67.02
N LEU A 57 17.66 -8.36 -67.55
CA LEU A 57 16.65 -7.61 -66.80
C LEU A 57 15.49 -8.51 -66.36
N HIS A 58 15.04 -9.45 -67.21
CA HIS A 58 14.00 -10.42 -66.87
C HIS A 58 14.44 -11.36 -65.74
N ILE A 59 15.67 -11.88 -65.82
CA ILE A 59 16.25 -12.71 -64.75
C ILE A 59 16.35 -11.92 -63.44
N GLN A 60 16.76 -10.64 -63.50
CA GLN A 60 16.81 -9.78 -62.32
C GLN A 60 15.42 -9.48 -61.77
N ALA A 61 14.43 -9.18 -62.63
CA ALA A 61 13.06 -8.92 -62.25
C ALA A 61 12.40 -10.12 -61.55
N GLN A 62 12.76 -11.35 -61.93
CA GLN A 62 12.28 -12.55 -61.24
C GLN A 62 12.76 -12.68 -59.78
N ARG A 63 13.87 -12.03 -59.40
CA ARG A 63 14.39 -12.06 -58.02
C ARG A 63 13.77 -11.00 -57.11
N VAL A 64 13.20 -9.94 -57.68
CA VAL A 64 12.60 -8.82 -56.94
C VAL A 64 11.50 -9.26 -55.95
N PRO A 65 10.52 -10.14 -56.32
CA PRO A 65 9.46 -10.54 -55.40
C PRO A 65 9.96 -11.31 -54.16
N HIS A 66 11.10 -12.00 -54.28
CA HIS A 66 11.71 -12.69 -53.14
C HIS A 66 12.35 -11.69 -52.17
N LEU A 67 13.12 -10.73 -52.70
CA LEU A 67 13.73 -9.67 -51.90
C LEU A 67 12.67 -8.81 -51.22
N GLU A 68 11.56 -8.51 -51.89
CA GLU A 68 10.44 -7.80 -51.27
C GLU A 68 9.81 -8.55 -50.09
N ARG A 69 9.73 -9.89 -50.15
CA ARG A 69 9.28 -10.70 -49.01
C ARG A 69 10.27 -10.64 -47.85
N GLU A 70 11.55 -10.78 -48.12
CA GLU A 70 12.59 -10.68 -47.07
C GLU A 70 12.61 -9.29 -46.43
N VAL A 71 12.48 -8.22 -47.22
CA VAL A 71 12.38 -6.84 -46.70
C VAL A 71 11.14 -6.66 -45.82
N ARG A 72 9.99 -7.27 -46.18
CA ARG A 72 8.79 -7.27 -45.34
C ARG A 72 8.96 -8.05 -44.03
N GLU A 73 9.63 -9.20 -44.07
CA GLU A 73 9.93 -9.98 -42.87
C GLU A 73 10.89 -9.24 -41.94
N LEU A 74 11.95 -8.64 -42.50
CA LEU A 74 12.90 -7.83 -41.74
C LEU A 74 12.26 -6.58 -41.13
N SER A 75 11.32 -5.93 -41.84
CA SER A 75 10.60 -4.78 -41.31
C SER A 75 9.66 -5.18 -40.17
N SER A 76 8.99 -6.33 -40.28
CA SER A 76 8.19 -6.92 -39.20
C SER A 76 9.05 -7.26 -37.98
N LEU A 77 10.18 -7.95 -38.16
CA LEU A 77 11.11 -8.28 -37.08
C LEU A 77 11.65 -7.03 -36.38
N LYS A 78 12.01 -5.99 -37.16
CA LYS A 78 12.45 -4.71 -36.61
C LYS A 78 11.38 -4.07 -35.71
N SER A 79 10.12 -4.13 -36.11
CA SER A 79 9.00 -3.60 -35.32
C SER A 79 8.81 -4.36 -34.00
N GLU A 80 8.98 -5.69 -34.03
CA GLU A 80 8.86 -6.52 -32.84
C GLU A 80 10.03 -6.30 -31.87
N ILE A 81 11.26 -6.14 -32.37
CA ILE A 81 12.42 -5.77 -31.55
C ILE A 81 12.20 -4.41 -30.87
N GLN A 82 11.61 -3.44 -31.57
CA GLN A 82 11.27 -2.15 -30.97
C GLN A 82 10.23 -2.29 -29.85
N ARG A 83 9.20 -3.11 -30.08
CA ARG A 83 8.17 -3.42 -29.06
C ARG A 83 8.78 -4.06 -27.82
N LEU A 84 9.66 -5.05 -27.99
CA LEU A 84 10.34 -5.73 -26.89
C LEU A 84 11.24 -4.80 -26.08
N ARG A 85 11.95 -3.86 -26.74
CA ARG A 85 12.77 -2.85 -26.04
C ARG A 85 11.92 -1.89 -25.20
N LEU A 86 10.75 -1.51 -25.70
CA LEU A 86 9.82 -0.68 -24.92
C LEU A 86 9.30 -1.44 -23.69
N LEU A 87 8.98 -2.72 -23.86
CA LEU A 87 8.55 -3.58 -22.75
C LEU A 87 9.65 -3.79 -21.72
N GLU A 88 10.89 -4.03 -22.16
CA GLU A 88 12.05 -4.14 -21.28
C GLU A 88 12.26 -2.85 -20.48
N SER A 89 12.23 -1.69 -21.14
CA SER A 89 12.34 -0.40 -20.46
C SER A 89 11.22 -0.16 -19.45
N ASP A 90 9.98 -0.57 -19.77
CA ASP A 90 8.86 -0.44 -18.85
C ASP A 90 9.02 -1.35 -17.63
N LEU A 91 9.41 -2.61 -17.84
CA LEU A 91 9.70 -3.56 -16.76
C LEU A 91 10.85 -3.09 -15.86
N GLU A 92 11.91 -2.50 -16.42
CA GLU A 92 12.99 -1.92 -15.64
C GLU A 92 12.50 -0.77 -14.76
N ASN A 93 11.62 0.09 -15.28
CA ASN A 93 11.03 1.19 -14.51
C ASN A 93 10.11 0.67 -13.40
N GLN A 94 9.26 -0.32 -13.70
CA GLN A 94 8.43 -0.98 -12.69
C GLN A 94 9.28 -1.62 -11.59
N ALA A 95 10.37 -2.32 -11.96
CA ALA A 95 11.28 -2.93 -11.00
C ALA A 95 11.98 -1.89 -10.12
N LYS A 96 12.35 -0.73 -10.67
CA LYS A 96 12.91 0.39 -9.88
C LYS A 96 11.89 0.94 -8.88
N ASN A 97 10.64 1.15 -9.31
CA ASN A 97 9.57 1.66 -8.45
C ASN A 97 9.28 0.68 -7.30
N LEU A 98 9.11 -0.61 -7.61
CA LEU A 98 8.87 -1.63 -6.59
C LEU A 98 10.03 -1.75 -5.60
N ARG A 99 11.28 -1.59 -6.05
CA ARG A 99 12.44 -1.55 -5.14
C ARG A 99 12.38 -0.35 -4.20
N ALA A 100 12.00 0.83 -4.71
CA ALA A 100 11.83 2.02 -3.88
C ALA A 100 10.71 1.82 -2.83
N ASP A 101 9.58 1.24 -3.23
CA ASP A 101 8.47 0.94 -2.32
C ASP A 101 8.87 -0.06 -1.23
N VAL A 102 9.59 -1.12 -1.59
CA VAL A 102 10.09 -2.11 -0.62
C VAL A 102 11.06 -1.45 0.38
N LEU A 103 11.96 -0.59 -0.10
CA LEU A 103 12.87 0.15 0.76
C LEU A 103 12.10 1.05 1.74
N ASP A 104 11.15 1.86 1.26
CA ASP A 104 10.35 2.74 2.12
C ASP A 104 9.53 1.95 3.15
N GLN A 105 8.91 0.84 2.74
CA GLN A 105 8.20 -0.04 3.67
C GLN A 105 9.12 -0.65 4.72
N SER A 106 10.33 -1.07 4.32
CA SER A 106 11.31 -1.66 5.24
C SER A 106 11.80 -0.64 6.27
N ASP A 107 12.11 0.58 5.84
CA ASP A 107 12.52 1.68 6.70
C ASP A 107 11.38 2.11 7.61
N GLY A 108 10.15 2.16 7.08
CA GLY A 108 8.93 2.40 7.84
C GLY A 108 8.77 1.39 8.97
N ARG A 109 8.85 0.09 8.65
CA ARG A 109 8.77 -1.00 9.65
C ARG A 109 9.88 -0.88 10.70
N ALA A 110 11.12 -0.63 10.29
CA ALA A 110 12.25 -0.46 11.20
C ALA A 110 12.02 0.71 12.18
N ARG A 111 11.52 1.85 11.69
CA ARG A 111 11.16 2.99 12.55
C ARG A 111 10.04 2.66 13.53
N TRP A 112 8.99 1.96 13.08
CA TRP A 112 7.90 1.50 13.95
C TRP A 112 8.40 0.53 15.02
N MET A 113 9.20 -0.46 14.66
CA MET A 113 9.77 -1.42 15.60
C MET A 113 10.65 -0.74 16.64
N LYS A 114 11.49 0.22 16.22
CA LYS A 114 12.31 1.01 17.14
C LYS A 114 11.45 1.83 18.11
N ARG A 115 10.36 2.44 17.64
CA ARG A 115 9.43 3.19 18.51
C ARG A 115 8.71 2.26 19.50
N ALA A 116 8.26 1.10 19.05
CA ALA A 116 7.64 0.08 19.91
C ALA A 116 8.61 -0.37 21.00
N GLN A 117 9.84 -0.75 20.64
CA GLN A 117 10.89 -1.12 21.60
C GLN A 117 11.21 0.00 22.60
N GLN A 118 11.25 1.25 22.14
CA GLN A 118 11.45 2.39 23.03
C GLN A 118 10.29 2.60 24.00
N ALA A 119 9.05 2.40 23.55
CA ALA A 119 7.87 2.46 24.42
C ALA A 119 7.86 1.31 25.44
N GLU A 120 8.16 0.09 25.01
CA GLU A 120 8.31 -1.08 25.88
C GLU A 120 9.41 -0.88 26.92
N ALA A 121 10.58 -0.36 26.50
CA ALA A 121 11.67 -0.06 27.41
C ALA A 121 11.25 0.99 28.46
N LYS A 122 10.52 2.04 28.07
CA LYS A 122 10.00 3.03 29.03
C LYS A 122 9.02 2.41 30.04
N LEU A 123 8.11 1.55 29.56
CA LEU A 123 7.17 0.83 30.41
C LEU A 123 7.85 -0.16 31.36
N ALA A 124 8.94 -0.79 30.92
CA ALA A 124 9.71 -1.71 31.75
C ALA A 124 10.37 -1.01 32.94
N VAL A 125 10.82 0.25 32.76
CA VAL A 125 11.47 1.02 33.83
C VAL A 125 10.45 1.59 34.83
N HIS A 126 9.33 2.12 34.35
CA HIS A 126 8.31 2.76 35.21
C HIS A 126 6.91 2.23 34.90
N PRO A 127 6.60 0.98 35.27
CA PRO A 127 5.28 0.42 35.04
C PRO A 127 4.26 1.14 35.91
N TYR A 128 3.15 1.56 35.34
CA TYR A 128 2.01 2.07 36.09
C TYR A 128 0.68 1.70 35.41
N ILE A 129 -0.40 1.73 36.18
CA ILE A 129 -1.77 1.61 35.70
C ILE A 129 -2.46 2.97 35.69
N LEU A 130 -3.33 3.22 34.72
CA LEU A 130 -4.03 4.49 34.54
C LEU A 130 -5.54 4.32 34.70
N ALA A 131 -6.17 5.16 35.52
CA ALA A 131 -7.61 5.33 35.58
C ALA A 131 -8.02 6.58 34.82
N LEU A 132 -9.03 6.46 33.96
CA LEU A 132 -9.74 7.59 33.40
C LEU A 132 -11.17 7.56 33.93
N ILE A 133 -11.52 8.53 34.75
CA ILE A 133 -12.82 8.59 35.45
C ILE A 133 -13.61 9.77 34.90
N ASN A 134 -14.86 9.51 34.53
CA ASN A 134 -15.82 10.58 34.30
C ASN A 134 -16.42 11.02 35.65
N GLY A 135 -16.04 12.23 36.08
CA GLY A 135 -16.45 12.87 37.32
C GLY A 135 -17.81 13.56 37.28
N ASN A 136 -18.48 13.68 36.14
CA ASN A 136 -19.79 14.37 36.02
C ASN A 136 -20.97 13.58 36.57
N HIS A 137 -20.70 12.40 37.14
CA HIS A 137 -21.74 11.53 37.65
C HIS A 137 -21.65 11.44 39.17
N LEU A 138 -22.66 10.80 39.77
CA LEU A 138 -22.79 10.64 41.24
C LEU A 138 -21.67 9.78 41.88
N TRP A 139 -20.57 9.51 41.18
CA TRP A 139 -19.36 8.91 41.77
C TRP A 139 -18.90 9.72 42.99
N PHE A 140 -18.93 11.05 42.88
CA PHE A 140 -18.62 11.91 44.01
C PHE A 140 -19.68 11.85 45.10
N ARG A 141 -20.97 11.62 44.82
CA ARG A 141 -22.06 11.69 45.82
C ARG A 141 -21.77 10.89 47.09
N HIS A 142 -21.37 9.62 46.95
CA HIS A 142 -21.10 8.75 48.10
C HIS A 142 -19.73 9.02 48.75
N ARG A 143 -18.82 9.66 48.03
CA ARG A 143 -17.43 9.92 48.45
C ARG A 143 -17.26 11.33 49.05
N PHE A 144 -18.14 12.27 48.69
CA PHE A 144 -18.11 13.69 49.09
C PHE A 144 -18.60 13.90 50.53
N SER A 145 -19.57 13.10 51.00
CA SER A 145 -20.09 13.15 52.37
C SER A 145 -19.04 12.81 53.45
N ARG A 146 -17.82 12.43 53.04
CA ARG A 146 -16.69 12.04 53.88
C ARG A 146 -15.46 12.92 53.62
N SER A 147 -15.64 14.23 53.41
CA SER A 147 -14.59 15.18 53.01
C SER A 147 -13.25 15.06 53.77
N ASP A 148 -13.29 14.68 55.06
CA ASP A 148 -12.09 14.48 55.89
C ASP A 148 -11.28 13.20 55.56
N ARG A 149 -11.79 12.35 54.67
CA ARG A 149 -11.24 11.02 54.32
C ARG A 149 -10.92 10.90 52.82
N SER A 150 -10.63 12.00 52.14
CA SER A 150 -10.25 12.00 50.72
C SER A 150 -9.08 11.04 50.43
N ALA A 151 -8.10 10.94 51.33
CA ALA A 151 -7.00 9.97 51.23
C ALA A 151 -7.48 8.51 51.27
N GLU A 152 -8.31 8.13 52.26
CA GLU A 152 -8.85 6.76 52.38
C GLU A 152 -9.66 6.36 51.13
N VAL A 153 -10.42 7.31 50.58
CA VAL A 153 -11.21 7.11 49.37
C VAL A 153 -10.32 6.80 48.17
N ILE A 154 -9.24 7.56 48.01
CA ILE A 154 -8.27 7.37 46.93
C ILE A 154 -7.50 6.06 47.10
N ASP A 155 -7.10 5.72 48.33
CA ASP A 155 -6.42 4.46 48.60
C ASP A 155 -7.31 3.25 48.29
N SER A 156 -8.59 3.31 48.66
CA SER A 156 -9.59 2.29 48.28
C SER A 156 -9.72 2.19 46.77
N LEU A 157 -9.83 3.31 46.05
CA LEU A 157 -9.95 3.29 44.60
C LEU A 157 -8.70 2.71 43.93
N VAL A 158 -7.52 3.13 44.38
CA VAL A 158 -6.23 2.60 43.90
C VAL A 158 -6.14 1.09 44.16
N HIS A 159 -6.61 0.63 45.31
CA HIS A 159 -6.65 -0.80 45.64
C HIS A 159 -7.58 -1.58 44.71
N GLU A 160 -8.82 -1.14 44.54
CA GLU A 160 -9.81 -1.73 43.63
C GLU A 160 -9.28 -1.80 42.19
N MET A 161 -8.62 -0.73 41.74
CA MET A 161 -8.01 -0.66 40.43
C MET A 161 -6.85 -1.63 40.22
N ARG A 162 -5.97 -1.75 41.21
CA ARG A 162 -4.87 -2.73 41.17
C ARG A 162 -5.41 -4.13 41.13
N GLU A 163 -6.39 -4.43 41.97
CA GLU A 163 -7.05 -5.74 41.99
C GLU A 163 -7.67 -6.02 40.61
N HIS A 164 -8.44 -5.08 40.06
CA HIS A 164 -9.04 -5.23 38.73
C HIS A 164 -7.99 -5.48 37.63
N ALA A 165 -6.90 -4.69 37.62
CA ALA A 165 -5.84 -4.86 36.63
C ALA A 165 -5.11 -6.22 36.80
N GLN A 166 -4.91 -6.67 38.04
CA GLN A 166 -4.27 -7.94 38.37
C GLN A 166 -5.13 -9.16 37.99
N THR A 167 -6.47 -9.05 38.00
CA THR A 167 -7.33 -10.13 37.49
C THR A 167 -7.15 -10.38 35.98
N LYS A 168 -6.71 -9.35 35.23
CA LYS A 168 -6.54 -9.41 33.78
C LYS A 168 -5.11 -9.66 33.35
N HIS A 169 -4.14 -9.24 34.15
CA HIS A 169 -2.73 -9.19 33.78
C HIS A 169 -1.83 -9.60 34.95
N THR A 170 -0.71 -10.24 34.67
CA THR A 170 0.32 -10.57 35.67
C THR A 170 1.12 -9.32 36.04
N LEU A 171 0.55 -8.49 36.93
CA LEU A 171 1.14 -7.22 37.36
C LEU A 171 1.73 -7.33 38.79
N PRO A 172 2.79 -6.56 39.11
CA PRO A 172 3.29 -6.46 40.47
C PRO A 172 2.22 -5.95 41.45
N LYS A 173 2.22 -6.50 42.68
CA LYS A 173 1.26 -6.07 43.73
C LYS A 173 1.35 -4.58 44.07
N SER A 174 2.56 -4.02 43.99
CA SER A 174 2.88 -2.63 44.33
C SER A 174 2.93 -1.71 43.11
N ILE A 175 2.33 -2.08 41.98
CA ILE A 175 2.37 -1.24 40.76
C ILE A 175 1.75 0.15 41.06
N PRO A 176 2.44 1.25 40.72
CA PRO A 176 1.90 2.59 40.81
C PRO A 176 0.58 2.71 40.02
N ALA A 177 -0.38 3.44 40.57
CA ALA A 177 -1.62 3.77 39.90
C ALA A 177 -1.70 5.30 39.75
N LEU A 178 -2.11 5.75 38.57
CA LEU A 178 -2.41 7.15 38.30
C LEU A 178 -3.91 7.26 37.99
N ILE A 179 -4.58 8.22 38.62
CA ILE A 179 -6.02 8.45 38.46
C ILE A 179 -6.21 9.83 37.85
N GLN A 180 -6.87 9.89 36.71
CA GLN A 180 -7.29 11.14 36.07
C GLN A 180 -8.81 11.23 36.09
N ILE A 181 -9.33 12.29 36.72
CA ILE A 181 -10.76 12.51 36.87
C ILE A 181 -11.14 13.72 36.02
N PHE A 182 -11.94 13.50 34.98
CA PHE A 182 -12.42 14.55 34.09
C PHE A 182 -13.77 15.02 34.59
N VAL A 183 -13.89 16.31 34.92
CA VAL A 183 -15.09 16.85 35.57
C VAL A 183 -15.45 18.24 35.06
N ASP A 184 -16.74 18.45 34.83
CA ASP A 184 -17.36 19.76 34.73
C ASP A 184 -17.76 20.21 36.13
N LEU A 185 -17.01 21.17 36.63
CA LEU A 185 -17.20 21.71 37.97
C LEU A 185 -18.55 22.40 38.13
N LYS A 186 -19.08 23.03 37.07
CA LYS A 186 -20.36 23.72 37.15
C LYS A 186 -21.48 22.70 37.27
N GLN A 187 -21.52 21.75 36.33
CA GLN A 187 -22.52 20.68 36.33
C GLN A 187 -22.47 19.87 37.61
N LEU A 188 -21.27 19.45 38.05
CA LEU A 188 -21.12 18.69 39.28
C LEU A 188 -21.60 19.48 40.50
N SER A 189 -21.32 20.79 40.56
CA SER A 189 -21.79 21.63 41.68
C SER A 189 -23.32 21.73 41.73
N GLU A 190 -23.98 21.79 40.57
CA GLU A 190 -25.43 21.84 40.47
C GLU A 190 -26.05 20.49 40.87
N ASP A 191 -25.48 19.37 40.40
CA ASP A 191 -25.93 18.02 40.72
C ASP A 191 -25.76 17.70 42.22
N LEU A 192 -24.64 18.11 42.83
CA LEU A 192 -24.39 17.90 44.26
C LEU A 192 -25.28 18.79 45.15
N LYS A 193 -25.61 20.01 44.71
CA LYS A 193 -26.61 20.86 45.39
C LYS A 193 -28.01 20.26 45.30
N ALA A 194 -28.41 19.79 44.11
CA ALA A 194 -29.71 19.16 43.89
C ALA A 194 -29.91 17.88 44.73
N THR A 195 -28.80 17.22 45.10
CA THR A 195 -28.81 16.01 45.95
C THR A 195 -28.50 16.28 47.42
N GLU A 196 -28.46 17.55 47.84
CA GLU A 196 -28.16 18.01 49.21
C GLU A 196 -26.83 17.47 49.76
N SER A 197 -25.91 17.04 48.87
CA SER A 197 -24.64 16.43 49.26
C SER A 197 -23.57 17.47 49.58
N VAL A 198 -23.77 18.71 49.14
CA VAL A 198 -22.90 19.86 49.41
C VAL A 198 -23.74 21.06 49.78
N SER A 199 -23.44 21.67 50.92
CA SER A 199 -24.15 22.86 51.41
C SER A 199 -23.60 24.16 50.80
N ARG A 200 -22.28 24.24 50.57
CA ARG A 200 -21.63 25.45 50.02
C ARG A 200 -20.72 25.11 48.84
N SER A 201 -20.71 25.99 47.83
CA SER A 201 -19.83 25.81 46.66
C SER A 201 -18.33 25.84 47.00
N ALA A 202 -17.95 26.45 48.13
CA ALA A 202 -16.56 26.51 48.59
C ALA A 202 -16.03 25.11 48.96
N ASP A 203 -16.86 24.28 49.60
CA ASP A 203 -16.53 22.92 50.02
C ASP A 203 -16.08 22.04 48.83
N MET A 204 -16.66 22.28 47.64
CA MET A 204 -16.26 21.62 46.39
C MET A 204 -14.86 22.00 45.92
N VAL A 205 -14.51 23.28 46.01
CA VAL A 205 -13.19 23.76 45.61
C VAL A 205 -12.13 23.19 46.56
N GLU A 206 -12.38 23.24 47.87
CA GLU A 206 -11.50 22.67 48.89
C GLU A 206 -11.30 21.16 48.70
N PHE A 207 -12.38 20.43 48.42
CA PHE A 207 -12.29 18.99 48.16
C PHE A 207 -11.45 18.66 46.91
N ILE A 208 -11.65 19.40 45.82
CA ILE A 208 -10.87 19.19 44.58
C ILE A 208 -9.40 19.56 44.79
N GLN A 209 -9.12 20.61 45.55
CA GLN A 209 -7.75 20.96 45.95
C GLN A 209 -7.13 19.85 46.82
N ALA A 210 -7.89 19.27 47.75
CA ALA A 210 -7.44 18.14 48.56
C ALA A 210 -7.15 16.89 47.72
N LEU A 211 -7.98 16.62 46.71
CA LEU A 211 -7.75 15.53 45.75
C LEU A 211 -6.49 15.77 44.90
N ASN A 212 -6.31 16.97 44.35
CA ASN A 212 -5.14 17.33 43.56
C ASN A 212 -3.84 17.39 44.39
N SER A 213 -3.94 17.49 45.72
CA SER A 213 -2.78 17.40 46.61
C SER A 213 -2.25 15.96 46.75
N GLN A 214 -3.02 14.95 46.31
CA GLN A 214 -2.60 13.55 46.30
C GLN A 214 -1.67 13.27 45.11
N ARG A 215 -0.54 12.59 45.35
CA ARG A 215 0.50 12.33 44.31
C ARG A 215 0.02 11.53 43.09
N HIS A 216 -1.07 10.79 43.23
CA HIS A 216 -1.55 9.82 42.25
C HIS A 216 -2.86 10.24 41.58
N VAL A 217 -3.37 11.44 41.89
CA VAL A 217 -4.68 11.90 41.42
C VAL A 217 -4.55 13.24 40.73
N SER A 218 -5.18 13.36 39.56
CA SER A 218 -5.30 14.62 38.84
C SER A 218 -6.75 14.84 38.45
N VAL A 219 -7.35 15.91 38.96
CA VAL A 219 -8.68 16.37 38.57
C VAL A 219 -8.55 17.40 37.46
N ILE A 220 -9.10 17.07 36.29
CA ILE A 220 -9.04 17.89 35.08
C ILE A 220 -10.40 18.56 34.89
N ALA A 221 -10.43 19.87 35.13
CA ALA A 221 -11.60 20.69 34.87
C ALA A 221 -11.89 20.75 33.36
N CYS A 222 -13.13 20.51 33.01
CA CYS A 222 -13.63 20.43 31.64
C CYS A 222 -14.97 21.17 31.55
N ASP A 223 -15.36 21.51 30.33
CA ASP A 223 -16.71 21.97 30.05
C ASP A 223 -17.60 20.73 29.76
N SER A 224 -18.91 20.78 29.99
CA SER A 224 -19.82 19.63 29.93
C SER A 224 -19.71 18.80 28.66
N THR A 225 -19.66 19.44 27.49
CA THR A 225 -19.53 18.79 26.18
C THR A 225 -18.13 18.22 25.95
N ALA A 226 -17.12 18.71 26.67
CA ALA A 226 -15.72 18.34 26.50
C ALA A 226 -15.27 17.17 27.38
N VAL A 227 -15.99 16.79 28.45
CA VAL A 227 -15.57 15.71 29.36
C VAL A 227 -15.39 14.39 28.62
N GLN A 228 -16.41 13.94 27.89
CA GLN A 228 -16.36 12.67 27.15
C GLN A 228 -15.32 12.70 26.03
N GLN A 229 -15.20 13.83 25.33
CA GLN A 229 -14.21 14.00 24.29
C GLN A 229 -12.79 13.96 24.85
N LYS A 230 -12.50 14.71 25.92
CA LYS A 230 -11.19 14.72 26.58
C LYS A 230 -10.83 13.36 27.18
N LEU A 231 -11.80 12.66 27.77
CA LEU A 231 -11.62 11.31 28.28
C LEU A 231 -11.25 10.35 27.14
N ARG A 232 -11.94 10.43 25.99
CA ARG A 232 -11.61 9.65 24.80
C ARG A 232 -10.21 9.97 24.28
N THR A 233 -9.88 11.25 24.11
CA THR A 233 -8.55 11.68 23.65
C THR A 233 -7.45 11.23 24.60
N ALA A 234 -7.67 11.30 25.92
CA ALA A 234 -6.72 10.80 26.90
C ALA A 234 -6.55 9.28 26.82
N TYR A 235 -7.63 8.54 26.59
CA TYR A 235 -7.58 7.09 26.37
C TYR A 235 -6.75 6.75 25.13
N GLU A 236 -7.10 7.34 23.98
CA GLU A 236 -6.40 7.14 22.71
C GLU A 236 -4.91 7.45 22.84
N LEU A 237 -4.58 8.60 23.43
CA LEU A 237 -3.19 9.01 23.64
C LEU A 237 -2.39 8.00 24.47
N ASN A 238 -2.95 7.49 25.56
CA ASN A 238 -2.22 6.57 26.45
C ASN A 238 -2.11 5.16 25.85
N VAL A 239 -3.09 4.73 25.07
CA VAL A 239 -3.06 3.43 24.37
C VAL A 239 -2.12 3.48 23.17
N GLU A 240 -2.23 4.48 22.30
CA GLU A 240 -1.41 4.60 21.09
C GLU A 240 0.08 4.76 21.39
N ASN A 241 0.42 5.46 22.48
CA ASN A 241 1.80 5.68 22.87
C ASN A 241 2.32 4.66 23.90
N CYS A 242 1.50 3.68 24.29
CA CYS A 242 1.84 2.67 25.30
C CYS A 242 2.46 3.31 26.55
N HIS A 243 1.82 4.36 27.08
CA HIS A 243 2.37 5.09 28.23
C HIS A 243 2.24 4.33 29.54
N CYS A 244 1.25 3.44 29.66
CA CYS A 244 0.99 2.64 30.84
C CYS A 244 0.79 1.16 30.50
N GLN A 245 0.85 0.29 31.51
CA GLN A 245 0.64 -1.15 31.34
C GLN A 245 -0.85 -1.52 31.24
N HIS A 246 -1.73 -0.71 31.83
CA HIS A 246 -3.17 -0.93 31.81
C HIS A 246 -3.91 0.40 31.89
N VAL A 247 -5.00 0.53 31.14
CA VAL A 247 -5.94 1.65 31.24
C VAL A 247 -7.31 1.12 31.65
N THR A 248 -7.83 1.61 32.76
CA THR A 248 -9.21 1.38 33.21
C THR A 248 -10.02 2.64 32.97
N VAL A 249 -11.10 2.52 32.19
CA VAL A 249 -12.04 3.62 32.00
C VAL A 249 -13.27 3.38 32.88
N LEU A 250 -13.57 4.33 33.76
CA LEU A 250 -14.73 4.32 34.63
C LEU A 250 -15.75 5.34 34.11
N LEU A 251 -16.69 4.85 33.30
CA LEU A 251 -17.93 5.53 32.97
C LEU A 251 -18.97 5.06 34.00
N VAL A 252 -19.68 5.97 34.66
CA VAL A 252 -20.65 5.58 35.69
C VAL A 252 -21.88 4.95 35.03
N LEU A 253 -21.81 3.64 34.83
CA LEU A 253 -22.84 2.58 34.75
C LEU A 253 -22.06 1.24 34.73
N PRO A 254 -22.57 0.15 35.34
CA PRO A 254 -21.78 -0.86 36.03
C PRO A 254 -20.64 -1.38 35.14
N VAL A 255 -19.41 -1.08 35.54
CA VAL A 255 -18.13 -1.55 34.99
C VAL A 255 -18.30 -2.20 33.60
N ILE A 256 -18.50 -1.37 32.57
CA ILE A 256 -18.35 -1.84 31.20
C ILE A 256 -16.85 -2.02 31.00
N THR A 257 -16.37 -3.21 31.31
CA THR A 257 -15.06 -3.67 30.87
C THR A 257 -15.04 -3.59 29.35
N ALA A 258 -14.45 -2.52 28.80
CA ALA A 258 -14.00 -2.52 27.43
C ALA A 258 -12.98 -3.65 27.30
N ARG A 259 -13.38 -4.74 26.63
CA ARG A 259 -12.47 -5.78 26.17
C ARG A 259 -11.58 -5.16 25.11
N TYR A 260 -10.28 -5.09 25.36
CA TYR A 260 -9.31 -4.97 24.29
C TYR A 260 -8.59 -6.29 24.06
N MET A 261 -8.35 -6.51 22.78
CA MET A 261 -7.88 -7.71 22.13
C MET A 261 -6.64 -8.28 22.81
N SER A 262 -6.73 -9.57 23.13
CA SER A 262 -5.56 -10.44 23.31
C SER A 262 -4.63 -10.24 22.12
N THR A 263 -3.40 -9.84 22.41
CA THR A 263 -2.28 -9.96 21.49
C THR A 263 -2.21 -11.41 20.99
N PRO A 264 -2.00 -11.66 19.69
CA PRO A 264 -1.71 -13.01 19.23
C PRO A 264 -0.36 -13.41 19.84
N THR A 265 -0.38 -14.40 20.72
CA THR A 265 0.82 -15.14 21.08
C THR A 265 1.36 -15.78 19.79
N MET A 266 2.43 -15.22 19.24
CA MET A 266 3.24 -15.93 18.25
C MET A 266 3.97 -17.05 19.01
N ASN A 267 3.50 -18.28 18.82
CA ASN A 267 4.33 -19.48 18.98
C ASN A 267 5.21 -19.64 17.74
#